data_AF-C5S1W3-F1
#
_entry.id   AF-C5S1W3-F1
#
_cell.length_a   1.000
_cell.length_b   1.000
_cell.length_c   1.000
_cell.angle_alpha   90.00
_cell.angle_beta   90.00
_cell.angle_gamma   90.00
#
_symmetry.space_group_name_H-M   'P 1'
#
loop_
_entity.id
_entity.type
_entity.pdbx_description
1 polymer ?
#
loop_
_entity_poly.entity_id
_entity_poly.type
_entity_poly.pdbx_seq_one_letter_code
_entity_poly.pdbx_strand_id
1 'polypeptide(L)' 'MQNLPQDGGLEQSDCLYVWITGQENSFVLPTEAKGGSEFFVELNRRGLFPDELMKQASFSTDGGLYCYPSLEQK' A
#
# COMPACT_ATOMS: atom_id res chain seq x y z
N MET A 1 8.16 17.28 -7.63
CA MET A 1 6.99 17.19 -6.73
C MET A 1 6.07 16.16 -7.36
N GLN A 2 6.06 14.93 -6.84
CA GLN A 2 5.08 13.93 -7.27
C GLN A 2 3.78 14.23 -6.52
N ASN A 3 2.69 14.36 -7.25
CA ASN A 3 1.37 14.60 -6.68
C ASN A 3 1.00 13.39 -5.81
N LEU A 4 0.81 13.61 -4.51
CA LEU A 4 0.18 12.62 -3.63
C LEU A 4 -1.22 12.32 -4.17
N PRO A 5 -1.66 11.05 -4.19
CA PRO A 5 -3.03 10.70 -4.54
C PRO A 5 -4.00 11.48 -3.65
N GLN A 6 -5.02 12.07 -4.26
CA GLN A 6 -6.08 12.81 -3.60
C GLN A 6 -7.08 11.79 -3.02
N ASP A 7 -7.47 11.91 -1.75
CA ASP A 7 -8.33 10.93 -1.05
C ASP A 7 -9.52 10.51 -1.90
N GLY A 8 -9.64 9.20 -2.10
CA GLY A 8 -10.49 8.60 -3.14
C GLY A 8 -12.00 8.72 -2.95
N GLY A 9 -12.46 9.19 -1.80
CA GLY A 9 -13.87 9.17 -1.43
C GLY A 9 -14.40 7.76 -1.14
N LEU A 10 -15.63 7.70 -0.62
CA LEU A 10 -16.27 6.46 -0.12
C LEU A 10 -16.50 5.38 -1.19
N GLU A 11 -16.37 5.71 -2.48
CA GLU A 11 -16.56 4.78 -3.60
C GLU A 11 -15.25 4.23 -4.17
N GLN A 12 -14.11 4.58 -3.57
CA GLN A 12 -12.80 4.19 -4.08
C GLN A 12 -12.19 3.12 -3.20
N SER A 13 -11.83 2.01 -3.83
CA SER A 13 -11.11 0.90 -3.22
C SER A 13 -9.82 1.37 -2.56
N ASP A 14 -9.52 0.82 -1.39
CA ASP A 14 -8.17 0.90 -0.84
C ASP A 14 -7.21 0.21 -1.80
N CYS A 15 -6.04 0.79 -2.01
CA CYS A 15 -5.07 0.32 -3.00
C CYS A 15 -3.68 0.18 -2.41
N LEU A 16 -2.98 -0.89 -2.81
CA LEU A 16 -1.53 -0.99 -2.68
C LEU A 16 -0.86 -0.41 -3.91
N TYR A 17 0.12 0.46 -3.68
CA TYR A 17 1.06 0.88 -4.70
C TYR A 17 2.38 0.12 -4.48
N VAL A 18 2.75 -0.73 -5.44
CA VAL A 18 3.94 -1.58 -5.36
C VAL A 18 4.98 -1.11 -6.37
N TRP A 19 6.14 -0.68 -5.87
CA TRP A 19 7.31 -0.42 -6.70
C TRP A 19 8.22 -1.63 -6.73
N ILE A 20 8.62 -2.02 -7.94
CA ILE A 20 9.60 -3.09 -8.16
C ILE A 20 10.90 -2.42 -8.62
N THR A 21 12.02 -2.78 -8.01
CA THR A 21 13.34 -2.26 -8.39
C THR A 21 13.60 -2.47 -9.88
N GLY A 22 13.96 -1.41 -10.59
CA GLY A 22 14.23 -1.43 -12.03
C GLY A 22 12.99 -1.19 -12.92
N GLN A 23 11.81 -0.99 -12.34
CA GLN A 23 10.62 -0.53 -13.05
C GLN A 23 10.44 0.98 -12.85
N GLU A 24 10.00 1.69 -13.90
CA GLU A 24 9.76 3.13 -13.84
C GLU A 24 8.44 3.47 -13.13
N ASN A 25 7.45 2.58 -13.19
CA ASN A 25 6.10 2.80 -12.68
C ASN A 25 5.76 1.80 -11.58
N SER A 26 4.86 2.20 -10.69
CA SER A 26 4.24 1.29 -9.72
C SER A 26 3.11 0.47 -10.33
N PHE A 27 2.85 -0.66 -9.70
CA PHE A 27 1.60 -1.39 -9.87
C PHE A 27 0.59 -0.90 -8.85
N VAL A 28 -0.64 -0.67 -9.28
CA VAL A 28 -1.78 -0.35 -8.40
C VAL A 28 -2.63 -1.60 -8.26
N LEU A 29 -2.78 -2.07 -7.02
CA LEU A 29 -3.50 -3.29 -6.68
C LEU A 29 -4.64 -2.94 -5.72
N PRO A 30 -5.91 -2.96 -6.18
CA PRO A 30 -7.06 -2.81 -5.29
C PRO A 30 -7.07 -3.94 -4.25
N THR A 31 -7.29 -3.62 -2.99
CA THR A 31 -7.26 -4.61 -1.91
C THR A 31 -8.39 -5.64 -2.03
N GLU A 32 -9.51 -5.26 -2.65
CA GLU A 32 -10.69 -6.10 -2.88
C GLU A 32 -10.60 -6.93 -4.18
N ALA A 33 -9.52 -6.78 -4.96
CA ALA A 33 -9.31 -7.60 -6.13
C ALA A 33 -9.15 -9.08 -5.74
N LYS A 34 -9.49 -9.99 -6.66
CA LYS A 34 -9.28 -11.43 -6.46
C LYS A 34 -7.80 -11.72 -6.19
N GLY A 35 -7.49 -12.29 -5.03
CA GLY A 35 -6.11 -12.54 -4.59
C GLY A 35 -5.50 -11.45 -3.72
N GLY A 36 -6.23 -10.36 -3.43
CA GLY A 36 -5.72 -9.21 -2.69
C GLY A 36 -5.30 -9.58 -1.26
N SER A 37 -6.17 -10.26 -0.51
CA SER A 37 -5.86 -10.68 0.86
C SER A 37 -4.69 -11.68 0.92
N GLU A 38 -4.62 -12.62 -0.03
CA GLU A 38 -3.50 -13.54 -0.14
C GLU A 38 -2.19 -12.82 -0.45
N PHE A 39 -2.23 -11.81 -1.31
CA PHE A 39 -1.06 -10.98 -1.62
C PHE A 39 -0.57 -10.20 -0.40
N PHE A 40 -1.48 -9.58 0.36
CA PHE A 40 -1.15 -8.90 1.62
C PHE A 40 -0.47 -9.83 2.63
N VAL A 41 -1.03 -11.02 2.84
CA VAL A 41 -0.47 -12.03 3.75
C VAL A 41 0.93 -12.45 3.31
N GLU A 42 1.17 -12.64 2.00
CA GLU A 42 2.48 -13.03 1.50
C GLU A 42 3.52 -11.90 1.64
N LEU A 43 3.14 -10.64 1.45
CA LEU A 43 4.04 -9.50 1.71
C LEU A 43 4.48 -9.48 3.17
N ASN A 44 3.53 -9.66 4.10
CA ASN A 44 3.82 -9.72 5.52
C ASN A 44 4.73 -10.91 5.87
N ARG A 45 4.38 -12.12 5.40
CA ARG A 45 5.14 -13.35 5.65
C ARG A 45 6.59 -13.25 5.16
N ARG A 46 6.83 -12.47 4.11
CA ARG A 46 8.18 -12.25 3.53
C ARG A 46 8.93 -11.07 4.15
N GLY A 47 8.33 -10.36 5.11
CA GLY A 47 8.93 -9.17 5.71
C GLY A 47 9.01 -7.98 4.75
N LEU A 48 8.20 -7.97 3.69
CA LEU A 48 8.14 -6.90 2.69
C LEU A 48 7.09 -5.84 3.04
N PHE A 49 6.22 -6.10 4.03
CA PHE A 49 5.31 -5.12 4.60
C PHE A 49 5.02 -5.46 6.07
N PRO A 50 5.49 -4.66 7.05
CA PRO A 50 5.35 -4.99 8.47
C PRO A 50 3.90 -5.06 8.94
N ASP A 51 3.63 -6.00 9.85
CA ASP A 51 2.29 -6.24 10.42
C ASP A 51 1.70 -4.99 11.09
N GLU A 52 2.52 -4.27 11.85
CA GLU A 52 2.07 -3.04 12.53
C GLU A 52 1.68 -1.95 11.54
N LEU A 53 2.41 -1.79 10.45
CA LEU A 53 2.06 -0.81 9.42
C LEU A 53 0.79 -1.24 8.66
N MET A 54 0.62 -2.54 8.43
CA MET A 54 -0.59 -3.09 7.84
C MET A 54 -1.81 -2.81 8.71
N LYS A 55 -1.74 -3.08 10.01
CA LYS A 55 -2.82 -2.75 10.95
C LYS A 55 -3.12 -1.26 10.94
N GLN A 56 -2.08 -0.41 11.01
CA GLN A 56 -2.25 1.04 10.96
C GLN A 56 -3.00 1.48 9.70
N ALA A 57 -2.59 1.00 8.53
CA ALA A 57 -3.24 1.33 7.26
C ALA A 57 -4.69 0.85 7.21
N SER A 58 -4.96 -0.39 7.63
CA SER A 58 -6.32 -0.98 7.57
C SER A 58 -7.31 -0.40 8.58
N PHE A 59 -6.83 0.10 9.72
CA PHE A 59 -7.70 0.69 10.74
C PHE A 59 -7.77 2.22 10.66
N SER A 60 -7.02 2.84 9.77
CA SER A 60 -7.08 4.28 9.62
C SER A 60 -8.36 4.72 8.93
N THR A 61 -8.90 5.84 9.37
CA THR A 61 -10.03 6.53 8.74
C THR A 61 -9.62 7.90 8.20
N ASP A 62 -8.33 8.22 8.22
CA ASP A 62 -7.80 9.52 7.80
C ASP A 62 -7.49 9.61 6.31
N GLY A 63 -7.69 8.52 5.55
CA GLY A 63 -7.35 8.45 4.12
C GLY A 63 -5.84 8.44 3.85
N GLY A 64 -5.01 8.22 4.87
CA GLY A 64 -3.57 8.38 4.81
C GLY A 64 -2.84 7.40 3.89
N LEU A 65 -1.69 7.84 3.39
CA LEU A 65 -0.75 7.02 2.65
C LEU A 65 0.32 6.44 3.58
N TYR A 66 0.39 5.12 3.67
CA TYR A 66 1.35 4.40 4.51
C TYR A 66 2.44 3.76 3.65
N CYS A 67 3.69 4.17 3.83
CA CYS A 67 4.81 3.75 2.99
C CYS A 67 5.75 2.77 3.72
N TYR A 68 6.13 1.70 3.03
CA TYR A 68 7.22 0.82 3.44
C TYR A 68 8.10 0.42 2.23
N PRO A 69 9.44 0.44 2.37
CA PRO A 69 10.17 1.06 3.47
C PRO A 69 9.84 2.56 3.61
N SER A 70 10.12 3.15 4.78
CA SER A 70 9.88 4.60 4.93
C SER A 70 10.77 5.38 3.96
N LEU A 71 10.22 6.43 3.36
CA LEU A 71 10.96 7.28 2.40
C LEU A 71 12.16 8.00 3.04
N GLU A 72 12.22 8.02 4.38
CA GLU A 72 13.32 8.61 5.16
C GLU A 72 14.52 7.68 5.37
N GLN A 73 14.48 6.44 4.85
CA GLN A 73 15.63 5.55 4.90
C GLN A 73 16.76 6.09 4.00
N LYS A 74 17.68 6.83 4.61
CA LYS A 74 19.00 7.17 4.05
C LYS A 74 19.97 6.01 4.13
#